data_AF-A0A2V9SIB1-F1
#
_entry.id   AF-A0A2V9SIB1-F1
#
_cell.length_a   1.000
_cell.length_b   1.000
_cell.length_c   1.000
_cell.angle_alpha   90.00
_cell.angle_beta   90.00
_cell.angle_gamma   90.00
#
_symmetry.space_group_name_H-M   'P 1'
#
loop_
_entity.id
_entity.type
_entity.pdbx_description
1 polymer ?
#
loop_
_entity_poly.entity_id
_entity_poly.type
_entity_poly.pdbx_seq_one_letter_code
_entity_poly.pdbx_strand_id
1 'polypeptide(L)' 'MAYTVPKLTDYSPEALEKASRELISALNAESKSVKSEAEWKTFRDRWIARKNGILSTVNDLWLKKS' A
#
# COMPACT_ATOMS: atom_id res chain seq x y z
N MET A 1 -13.66 1.79 -0.66
CA MET A 1 -13.06 0.63 0.03
C MET A 1 -11.62 0.95 0.40
N ALA A 2 -11.24 0.52 1.59
CA ALA A 2 -9.91 0.64 2.17
C ALA A 2 -8.90 -0.21 1.34
N TYR A 3 -7.86 0.36 0.71
CA TYR A 3 -6.90 -0.43 -0.09
C TYR A 3 -6.22 -1.49 0.78
N THR A 4 -6.18 -2.72 0.29
CA THR A 4 -5.56 -3.89 0.93
C THR A 4 -4.51 -4.47 -0.01
N VAL A 5 -3.32 -4.74 0.50
CA VAL A 5 -2.23 -5.33 -0.29
C VAL A 5 -2.62 -6.75 -0.70
N PRO A 6 -2.78 -7.05 -2.00
CA PRO A 6 -3.06 -8.41 -2.43
C PRO A 6 -1.82 -9.28 -2.27
N LYS A 7 -2.00 -10.54 -1.84
CA LYS A 7 -0.93 -11.55 -1.90
C LYS A 7 -0.74 -11.93 -3.37
N LEU A 8 0.45 -11.70 -3.91
CA LEU A 8 0.78 -12.08 -5.28
C LEU A 8 0.96 -13.60 -5.35
N THR A 9 0.25 -14.25 -6.26
CA THR A 9 0.45 -15.67 -6.60
C THR A 9 1.57 -15.86 -7.62
N ASP A 10 1.91 -14.78 -8.34
CA ASP A 10 2.95 -14.73 -9.34
C ASP A 10 3.88 -13.55 -9.02
N TYR A 11 5.16 -13.84 -8.77
CA TYR A 11 6.18 -12.86 -8.41
C TYR A 11 6.98 -12.40 -9.63
N SER A 12 6.44 -12.56 -10.85
CA SER A 12 7.08 -12.07 -12.06
C SER A 12 7.19 -10.54 -12.04
N PRO A 13 8.20 -9.96 -12.71
CA PRO A 13 8.39 -8.50 -12.76
C PRO A 13 7.15 -7.75 -13.25
N GLU A 14 6.39 -8.34 -14.19
CA GLU A 14 5.16 -7.75 -14.72
C GLU A 14 4.02 -7.69 -13.68
N ALA A 15 3.86 -8.75 -12.87
CA ALA A 15 2.87 -8.81 -11.81
C ALA A 15 3.20 -7.84 -10.67
N LEU A 16 4.48 -7.77 -10.28
CA LEU A 16 4.98 -6.80 -9.31
C LEU A 16 4.81 -5.37 -9.80
N GLU A 17 5.11 -5.08 -11.08
CA GLU A 17 4.92 -3.75 -11.64
C GLU A 17 3.45 -3.34 -11.64
N LYS A 18 2.56 -4.23 -12.09
CA LYS A 18 1.11 -3.98 -12.09
C LYS A 18 0.60 -3.69 -10.68
N ALA A 19 0.95 -4.52 -9.71
CA ALA A 19 0.53 -4.36 -8.34
C ALA A 19 1.12 -3.07 -7.70
N SER A 20 2.37 -2.72 -8.04
CA SER A 20 2.99 -1.47 -7.60
C SER A 20 2.28 -0.24 -8.19
N ARG A 21 1.88 -0.29 -9.47
CA ARG A 21 1.08 0.77 -10.10
C ARG A 21 -0.27 0.93 -9.41
N GLU A 22 -0.96 -0.15 -9.10
CA GLU A 22 -2.24 -0.11 -8.37
C GLU A 22 -2.08 0.48 -6.97
N LEU A 23 -1.01 0.11 -6.26
CA LEU A 23 -0.69 0.68 -4.95
C LEU A 23 -0.44 2.18 -5.01
N ILE A 24 0.36 2.66 -5.96
CA ILE A 24 0.64 4.09 -6.15
C ILE A 24 -0.63 4.85 -6.53
N SER A 25 -1.47 4.27 -7.38
CA SER A 25 -2.76 4.86 -7.77
C SER A 25 -3.69 5.01 -6.57
N ALA A 26 -3.80 3.97 -5.73
CA ALA A 26 -4.58 4.00 -4.50
C ALA A 26 -4.05 5.05 -3.50
N LEU A 27 -2.72 5.13 -3.32
CA LEU A 27 -2.07 6.14 -2.49
C LEU A 27 -2.41 7.56 -2.98
N ASN A 28 -2.35 7.81 -4.29
CA ASN A 28 -2.64 9.11 -4.86
C ASN A 28 -4.12 9.49 -4.70
N ALA A 29 -5.03 8.53 -4.92
CA ALA A 29 -6.47 8.73 -4.74
C ALA A 29 -6.82 9.03 -3.28
N GLU A 30 -6.29 8.26 -2.33
CA GLU A 30 -6.52 8.51 -0.90
C GLU A 30 -5.89 9.83 -0.45
N SER A 31 -4.67 10.15 -0.90
CA SER A 31 -4.00 11.42 -0.59
C SER A 31 -4.81 12.64 -1.06
N LYS A 32 -5.44 12.57 -2.25
CA LYS A 32 -6.35 13.62 -2.75
C LYS A 32 -7.63 13.75 -1.91
N SER A 33 -8.04 12.68 -1.24
CA SER A 33 -9.22 12.67 -0.40
C SER A 33 -8.96 13.23 1.01
N VAL A 34 -7.69 13.30 1.43
CA VAL A 34 -7.29 13.88 2.72
C VAL A 34 -7.46 15.40 2.68
N LYS A 35 -8.40 15.94 3.47
CA LYS A 35 -8.66 17.39 3.51
C LYS A 35 -8.39 18.03 4.87
N SER A 36 -7.87 17.27 5.83
CA SER A 36 -7.67 17.74 7.21
C SER A 36 -6.47 17.05 7.85
N GLU A 37 -5.84 17.70 8.83
CA GLU A 37 -4.69 17.15 9.57
C GLU A 37 -5.03 15.84 10.29
N ALA A 38 -6.25 15.69 10.83
CA ALA A 38 -6.70 14.46 11.45
C ALA A 38 -6.78 13.29 10.45
N GLU A 39 -7.25 13.56 9.23
CA GLU A 39 -7.26 12.57 8.14
C GLU A 39 -5.85 12.29 7.65
N TRP A 40 -4.97 13.29 7.59
CA TRP A 40 -3.58 13.10 7.19
C TRP A 40 -2.84 12.19 8.16
N LYS A 41 -3.05 12.37 9.47
CA LYS A 41 -2.47 11.49 10.49
C LYS A 41 -2.98 10.06 10.35
N THR A 42 -4.27 9.89 10.10
CA THR A 42 -4.91 8.57 9.89
C THR A 42 -4.37 7.89 8.62
N PHE A 43 -4.29 8.64 7.52
CA PHE A 43 -3.71 8.19 6.26
C PHE A 43 -2.24 7.80 6.42
N ARG A 44 -1.43 8.68 7.04
CA ARG A 44 -0.01 8.41 7.28
C ARG A 44 0.19 7.17 8.15
N ASP A 45 -0.56 7.05 9.25
CA ASP A 45 -0.48 5.88 10.12
C ASP A 45 -0.83 4.62 9.34
N ARG A 46 -1.92 4.63 8.58
CA ARG A 46 -2.33 3.51 7.74
C ARG A 46 -1.27 3.11 6.69
N TRP A 47 -0.60 4.06 6.04
CA TRP A 47 0.34 3.76 4.95
C TRP A 47 1.75 3.44 5.46
N ILE A 48 2.23 4.12 6.50
CA ILE A 48 3.62 4.07 6.98
C ILE A 48 3.76 3.39 8.37
N ALA A 49 2.68 2.95 9.02
CA ALA A 49 2.78 2.28 10.32
C ALA A 49 3.77 1.10 10.28
N ARG A 50 4.74 1.10 11.19
CA ARG A 50 5.82 0.10 11.21
C ARG A 50 5.32 -1.34 11.34
N LYS A 51 4.22 -1.58 12.08
CA LYS A 51 3.72 -2.94 12.34
C LYS A 51 2.59 -3.39 11.41
N ASN A 52 1.71 -2.48 10.98
CA ASN A 52 0.51 -2.82 10.22
C ASN A 52 0.28 -1.88 9.03
N GLY A 53 1.26 -1.07 8.68
CA GLY A 53 1.17 -0.15 7.56
C GLY A 53 1.24 -0.91 6.25
N ILE A 54 0.58 -0.36 5.23
CA ILE A 54 0.57 -0.93 3.87
C ILE A 54 2.00 -1.18 3.37
N LEU A 55 2.95 -0.29 3.68
CA LEU A 55 4.35 -0.47 3.30
C LEU A 55 5.01 -1.71 3.93
N SER A 56 4.74 -1.95 5.23
CA SER A 56 5.24 -3.15 5.92
C SER A 56 4.60 -4.42 5.35
N THR A 57 3.31 -4.38 5.03
CA THR A 57 2.60 -5.50 4.41
C THR A 57 3.10 -5.79 3.00
N VAL A 58 3.41 -4.77 2.19
CA VAL A 58 4.07 -4.95 0.88
C VAL A 58 5.43 -5.61 1.05
N ASN A 59 6.22 -5.15 2.01
CA ASN A 59 7.53 -5.75 2.27
C ASN A 59 7.38 -7.22 2.68
N ASP A 60 6.44 -7.53 3.57
CA ASP A 60 6.22 -8.90 4.07
C ASP A 60 5.64 -9.85 3.00
N LEU A 61 4.69 -9.37 2.18
CA LEU A 61 4.00 -10.20 1.18
C LEU A 61 4.73 -10.30 -0.16
N TRP A 62 5.40 -9.23 -0.60
CA TRP A 62 6.00 -9.14 -1.95
C TRP A 62 7.53 -9.28 -1.95
N LEU A 63 8.21 -8.77 -0.91
CA LEU A 63 9.68 -8.67 -0.89
C LEU A 63 10.36 -9.68 0.04
N LYS A 64 9.66 -10.11 1.10
CA LYS A 64 10.17 -11.14 2.00
C LYS A 64 10.16 -12.45 1.23
N LYS A 65 11.35 -13.07 1.14
CA LYS A 65 11.57 -14.34 0.45
C LYS A 65 10.39 -15.30 0.66
N SER A 66 9.66 -15.58 -0.42
CA SER A 66 8.88 -16.81 -0.53
C SER A 66 9.81 -18.01 -0.65
#